data_AF-A0A3B4TYG1-F1
#
_entry.id   AF-A0A3B4TYG1-F1
#
_cell.length_a   1.000
_cell.length_b   1.000
_cell.length_c   1.000
_cell.angle_alpha   90.00
_cell.angle_beta   90.00
_cell.angle_gamma   90.00
#
_symmetry.space_group_name_H-M   'P 1'
#
loop_
_entity.id
_entity.type
_entity.pdbx_description
1 polymer ?
#
loop_
_entity_poly.entity_id
_entity_poly.type
_entity_poly.pdbx_seq_one_letter_code
_entity_poly.pdbx_strand_id
1 'polypeptide(L)'
;EIDAQAFHEKIRSVILEGSKSLVDSARYLGYLTGATDTVTEPLPLQECSLAALCEMAKELPLVDEEEQEERTQSLAAEDGCTSHVDLFSRVTENREDEATVVTLMGEEYVIPPHTAFLLSDFTRIQPLVHCEYGTKFDLIVMDPPWENKSVKRSRRYSSLPSSQLKRLPIPQLASTNCLVVTWVTNRPSHLRFVRDELYPHWGIEVVAEWFWVKVTTSGQFVFPLDSPHKKPYEVLVLGRYQTPEVPVEDCRLIVSVPSALHSQKPSLSEVLKLYVGAEATCLELFARSLQPGWTSWGNEVLKFQNSSYFCWIVRSGCS
;
A
#
# COMPACT_ATOMS: atom_id res chain seq x y z
N GLU A 1 -25.95 -0.79 -8.36
CA GLU A 1 -26.39 -1.61 -7.21
C GLU A 1 -26.61 -3.06 -7.62
N ILE A 2 -27.38 -3.33 -8.68
CA ILE A 2 -27.59 -4.70 -9.22
C ILE A 2 -26.27 -5.46 -9.45
N ASP A 3 -25.27 -4.82 -10.08
CA ASP A 3 -23.95 -5.42 -10.31
C ASP A 3 -23.15 -5.69 -9.00
N ALA A 4 -23.30 -4.82 -8.00
CA ALA A 4 -22.65 -5.03 -6.69
C ALA A 4 -23.25 -6.21 -5.95
N GLN A 5 -24.57 -6.36 -6.03
CA GLN A 5 -25.29 -7.44 -5.39
C GLN A 5 -25.00 -8.78 -6.07
N ALA A 6 -25.02 -8.82 -7.40
CA ALA A 6 -24.67 -10.04 -8.16
C ALA A 6 -23.22 -10.47 -7.88
N PHE A 7 -22.27 -9.53 -7.85
CA PHE A 7 -20.89 -9.82 -7.47
C PHE A 7 -20.80 -10.34 -6.03
N HIS A 8 -21.50 -9.72 -5.08
CA HIS A 8 -21.53 -10.18 -3.70
C HIS A 8 -22.11 -11.60 -3.57
N GLU A 9 -23.24 -11.88 -4.23
CA GLU A 9 -23.88 -13.20 -4.22
C GLU A 9 -22.95 -14.28 -4.77
N LYS A 10 -22.20 -13.98 -5.84
CA LYS A 10 -21.20 -14.88 -6.42
C LYS A 10 -20.13 -15.32 -5.43
N ILE A 11 -19.62 -14.39 -4.62
CA ILE A 11 -18.47 -14.64 -3.71
C ILE A 11 -18.90 -14.94 -2.27
N ARG A 12 -20.21 -14.85 -1.98
CA ARG A 12 -20.74 -14.92 -0.61
C ARG A 12 -20.39 -16.24 0.09
N SER A 13 -20.59 -17.37 -0.60
CA SER A 13 -20.30 -18.70 -0.04
C SER A 13 -18.82 -18.86 0.26
N VAL A 14 -17.96 -18.44 -0.69
CA VAL A 14 -16.50 -18.45 -0.53
C VAL A 14 -16.09 -17.69 0.72
N ILE A 15 -16.55 -16.44 0.86
CA ILE A 15 -16.21 -15.61 2.03
C ILE A 15 -16.71 -16.27 3.31
N LEU A 16 -17.95 -16.72 3.35
CA LEU A 16 -18.55 -17.27 4.56
C LEU A 16 -17.86 -18.56 5.03
N GLU A 17 -17.69 -19.52 4.12
CA GLU A 17 -17.12 -20.83 4.42
C GLU A 17 -15.61 -20.76 4.64
N GLY A 18 -14.90 -20.04 3.76
CA GLY A 18 -13.45 -19.91 3.84
C GLY A 18 -13.01 -19.10 5.06
N SER A 19 -13.72 -18.02 5.40
CA SER A 19 -13.40 -17.26 6.62
C SER A 19 -13.66 -18.07 7.88
N LYS A 20 -14.72 -18.90 7.92
CA LYS A 20 -14.97 -19.81 9.05
C LYS A 20 -13.79 -20.76 9.26
N SER A 21 -13.30 -21.41 8.20
CA SER A 21 -12.16 -22.33 8.29
C SER A 21 -10.88 -21.65 8.80
N LEU A 22 -10.58 -20.45 8.30
CA LEU A 22 -9.41 -19.67 8.72
C LEU A 22 -9.53 -19.18 10.16
N VAL A 23 -10.72 -18.70 10.55
CA VAL A 23 -11.00 -18.25 11.92
C VAL A 23 -10.92 -19.40 12.92
N ASP A 24 -11.47 -20.57 12.60
CA ASP A 24 -11.41 -21.74 13.48
C ASP A 24 -9.96 -22.22 13.67
N SER A 25 -9.15 -22.19 12.61
CA SER A 25 -7.72 -22.47 12.67
C SER A 25 -6.96 -21.43 13.51
N ALA A 26 -7.25 -20.14 13.33
CA ALA A 26 -6.64 -19.06 14.09
C ALA A 26 -7.01 -19.11 15.58
N ARG A 27 -8.25 -19.49 15.92
CA ARG A 27 -8.67 -19.73 17.31
C ARG A 27 -7.94 -20.92 17.92
N TYR A 28 -7.82 -22.02 17.18
CA TYR A 28 -7.09 -23.20 17.63
C TYR A 28 -5.62 -22.89 17.93
N LEU A 29 -4.99 -22.04 17.12
CA LEU A 29 -3.61 -21.57 17.31
C LEU A 29 -3.48 -20.43 18.34
N GLY A 30 -4.58 -19.93 18.91
CA GLY A 30 -4.57 -18.88 19.93
C GLY A 30 -4.40 -17.45 19.42
N TYR A 31 -4.45 -17.21 18.10
CA TYR A 31 -4.35 -15.86 17.52
C TYR A 31 -5.60 -15.00 17.73
N LEU A 32 -6.77 -15.63 17.97
CA LEU A 32 -8.04 -14.96 18.20
C LEU A 32 -8.54 -15.26 19.61
N THR A 33 -8.17 -14.40 20.56
CA THR A 33 -8.46 -14.58 21.99
C THR A 33 -9.75 -13.92 22.44
N GLY A 34 -10.35 -13.04 21.61
CA GLY A 34 -11.50 -12.22 21.98
C GLY A 34 -11.20 -11.13 23.02
N ALA A 35 -9.93 -10.98 23.42
CA ALA A 35 -9.52 -9.86 24.26
C ALA A 35 -9.75 -8.54 23.50
N THR A 36 -10.33 -7.57 24.20
CA THR A 36 -10.28 -6.17 23.78
C THR A 36 -9.03 -5.59 24.41
N ASP A 37 -8.05 -5.19 23.60
CA ASP A 37 -6.94 -4.39 24.11
C ASP A 37 -7.53 -3.14 24.77
N THR A 38 -7.46 -3.09 26.10
CA THR A 38 -7.92 -1.96 26.92
C THR A 38 -6.91 -0.82 26.84
N VAL A 39 -6.45 -0.48 25.63
CA VAL A 39 -5.55 0.64 25.42
C VAL A 39 -6.41 1.90 25.44
N THR A 40 -6.42 2.54 26.61
CA THR A 40 -7.12 3.81 26.88
C THR A 40 -6.38 5.03 26.34
N GLU A 41 -5.16 4.86 25.79
CA GLU A 41 -4.41 5.97 25.21
C GLU A 41 -4.94 6.32 23.81
N PRO A 42 -5.25 7.60 23.55
CA PRO A 42 -5.70 8.02 22.24
C PRO A 42 -4.60 7.75 21.20
N LEU A 43 -5.01 7.20 20.05
CA LEU A 43 -4.12 7.06 18.89
C LEU A 43 -3.46 8.42 18.59
N PRO A 44 -2.19 8.43 18.12
CA PRO A 44 -1.54 9.67 17.70
C PRO A 44 -2.43 10.39 16.67
N LEU A 45 -3.07 11.48 17.10
CA LEU A 45 -3.90 12.36 16.28
C LEU A 45 -3.00 13.34 15.52
N GLN A 46 -2.00 12.84 14.80
CA GLN A 46 -1.15 13.71 14.02
C GLN A 46 -1.73 13.86 12.62
N GLU A 47 -2.19 15.06 12.29
CA GLU A 47 -2.43 15.44 10.91
C GLU A 47 -1.10 15.41 10.17
N CYS A 48 -0.91 14.36 9.37
CA CYS A 48 0.30 14.16 8.58
C CYS A 48 0.46 15.32 7.58
N SER A 49 1.45 16.18 7.79
CA SER A 49 1.76 17.33 6.91
C SER A 49 2.47 16.91 5.61
N LEU A 50 2.83 15.62 5.45
CA LEU A 50 3.51 15.09 4.27
C LEU A 50 2.74 15.35 2.97
N ALA A 51 1.40 15.29 3.01
CA ALA A 51 0.60 15.61 1.85
C ALA A 51 0.66 17.11 1.49
N ALA A 52 0.66 17.99 2.49
CA ALA A 52 0.82 19.43 2.26
C ALA A 52 2.21 19.75 1.71
N LEU A 53 3.25 19.02 2.16
CA LEU A 53 4.58 19.09 1.58
C LEU A 53 4.60 18.69 0.10
N CYS A 54 3.92 17.62 -0.27
CA CYS A 54 3.81 17.21 -1.68
C CYS A 54 3.11 18.27 -2.54
N GLU A 55 2.10 18.96 -2.00
CA GLU A 55 1.46 20.09 -2.69
C GLU A 55 2.43 21.27 -2.87
N MET A 56 3.20 21.62 -1.83
CA MET A 56 4.23 22.67 -1.93
C MET A 56 5.32 22.31 -2.95
N ALA A 57 5.71 21.04 -3.01
CA ALA A 57 6.72 20.56 -3.95
C ALA A 57 6.32 20.79 -5.41
N LYS A 58 5.02 20.89 -5.75
CA LYS A 58 4.55 21.18 -7.12
C LYS A 58 5.03 22.54 -7.63
N GLU A 59 5.19 23.51 -6.74
CA GLU A 59 5.58 24.88 -7.08
C GLU A 59 7.10 25.02 -7.27
N LEU A 60 7.88 23.99 -6.94
CA LEU A 60 9.32 23.98 -7.21
C LEU A 60 9.57 23.85 -8.73
N PRO A 61 10.63 24.43 -9.29
CA PRO A 61 11.01 24.17 -10.67
C PRO A 61 11.21 22.68 -10.90
N LEU A 62 10.81 22.18 -12.08
CA LEU A 62 11.29 20.88 -12.54
C LEU A 62 12.77 21.07 -12.88
N VAL A 63 13.64 20.29 -12.26
CA VAL A 63 15.08 20.30 -12.56
C VAL A 63 15.24 19.77 -13.98
N ASP A 64 15.96 20.49 -14.84
CA ASP A 64 16.18 20.11 -16.25
C ASP A 64 16.73 18.67 -16.33
N GLU A 65 16.33 17.91 -17.36
CA GLU A 65 16.74 16.51 -17.52
C GLU A 65 18.28 16.34 -17.65
N GLU A 66 18.99 17.42 -17.99
CA GLU A 66 20.43 17.45 -18.25
C GLU A 66 21.29 17.63 -16.98
N GLU A 67 20.74 18.04 -15.82
CA GLU A 67 21.49 18.20 -14.56
C GLU A 67 21.40 16.97 -13.61
N GLN A 68 20.87 15.84 -14.09
CA GLN A 68 20.42 14.71 -13.24
C GLN A 68 21.42 13.56 -13.08
N GLU A 69 22.67 13.85 -12.70
CA GLU A 69 23.68 12.79 -12.47
C GLU A 69 23.41 11.92 -11.22
N GLU A 70 22.57 12.35 -10.26
CA GLU A 70 22.20 11.52 -9.09
C GLU A 70 20.71 11.66 -8.73
N ARG A 71 19.87 10.72 -9.22
CA ARG A 71 18.43 10.62 -8.89
C ARG A 71 18.13 9.75 -7.65
N THR A 72 19.17 9.13 -7.10
CA THR A 72 19.12 8.36 -5.85
C THR A 72 20.00 9.06 -4.81
N GLN A 73 19.60 9.02 -3.55
CA GLN A 73 20.43 9.46 -2.42
C GLN A 73 20.40 8.40 -1.31
N SER A 74 21.54 8.15 -0.69
CA SER A 74 21.65 7.28 0.48
C SER A 74 21.50 8.09 1.77
N LEU A 75 20.86 7.51 2.79
CA LEU A 75 20.72 8.09 4.13
C LEU A 75 21.99 8.02 5.00
N ALA A 76 23.16 7.75 4.41
CA ALA A 76 24.42 7.54 5.12
C ALA A 76 24.66 8.60 6.22
N ALA A 77 24.92 8.12 7.44
CA ALA A 77 25.16 8.94 8.61
C ALA A 77 26.56 9.58 8.56
N GLU A 78 26.72 10.66 7.81
CA GLU A 78 27.87 11.55 8.02
C GLU A 78 27.58 12.48 9.20
N ASP A 79 28.34 12.31 10.28
CA ASP A 79 28.49 13.25 11.42
C ASP A 79 27.21 13.66 12.19
N GLY A 80 26.22 12.78 12.32
CA GLY A 80 25.11 12.96 13.28
C GLY A 80 24.21 14.18 13.02
N CYS A 81 24.38 14.84 11.88
CA CYS A 81 23.54 15.93 11.40
C CYS A 81 22.97 15.47 10.06
N THR A 82 21.68 15.16 10.02
CA THR A 82 21.01 14.83 8.76
C THR A 82 21.11 16.04 7.85
N SER A 83 21.93 15.94 6.80
CA SER A 83 22.00 16.92 5.72
C SER A 83 20.60 17.08 5.10
N HIS A 84 20.36 18.20 4.43
CA HIS A 84 19.05 18.53 3.85
C HIS A 84 18.65 17.49 2.80
N VAL A 85 17.88 16.46 3.19
CA VAL A 85 17.42 15.37 2.32
C VAL A 85 16.43 15.92 1.28
N ASP A 86 16.75 15.82 -0.02
CA ASP A 86 15.78 16.14 -1.07
C ASP A 86 14.80 14.99 -1.26
N LEU A 87 13.70 15.02 -0.49
CA LEU A 87 12.69 13.96 -0.49
C LEU A 87 11.83 13.91 -1.76
N PHE A 88 11.81 14.98 -2.56
CA PHE A 88 10.82 15.16 -3.62
C PHE A 88 11.36 14.85 -5.01
N SER A 89 12.65 15.11 -5.22
CA SER A 89 13.27 14.98 -6.55
C SER A 89 14.15 13.74 -6.68
N ARG A 90 14.44 13.06 -5.56
CA ARG A 90 15.32 11.89 -5.53
C ARG A 90 14.69 10.73 -4.75
N VAL A 91 15.00 9.52 -5.18
CA VAL A 91 14.68 8.31 -4.41
C VAL A 91 15.66 8.23 -3.24
N THR A 92 15.11 8.11 -2.04
CA THR A 92 15.87 8.04 -0.80
C THR A 92 15.99 6.59 -0.37
N GLU A 93 17.20 6.14 -0.06
CA GLU A 93 17.49 4.75 0.28
C GLU A 93 18.14 4.63 1.66
N ASN A 94 17.64 3.68 2.45
CA ASN A 94 18.36 3.11 3.56
C ASN A 94 18.96 1.77 3.11
N ARG A 95 20.27 1.74 2.83
CA ARG A 95 21.00 0.53 2.43
C ARG A 95 21.55 -0.26 3.61
N GLU A 96 21.47 0.30 4.82
CA GLU A 96 22.01 -0.30 6.03
C GLU A 96 21.19 -1.53 6.47
N ASP A 97 21.84 -2.40 7.26
CA ASP A 97 21.22 -3.56 7.91
C ASP A 97 20.34 -3.16 9.12
N GLU A 98 20.42 -1.90 9.55
CA GLU A 98 19.69 -1.34 10.69
C GLU A 98 18.73 -0.21 10.29
N ALA A 99 17.74 0.05 11.14
CA ALA A 99 16.83 1.17 10.95
C ALA A 99 17.53 2.51 11.25
N THR A 100 17.30 3.51 10.41
CA THR A 100 17.86 4.86 10.57
C THR A 100 16.77 5.84 11.00
N VAL A 101 17.04 6.71 11.96
CA VAL A 101 16.13 7.80 12.33
C VAL A 101 16.50 9.05 11.56
N VAL A 102 15.52 9.65 10.88
CA VAL A 102 15.68 10.89 10.13
C VAL A 102 14.74 11.96 10.67
N THR A 103 15.22 13.20 10.76
CA THR A 103 14.42 14.34 11.22
C THR A 103 13.92 15.12 10.02
N LEU A 104 12.60 15.14 9.82
CA LEU A 104 11.95 15.86 8.73
C LEU A 104 10.90 16.81 9.29
N MET A 105 11.02 18.10 8.96
CA MET A 105 10.16 19.16 9.50
C MET A 105 10.08 19.23 11.04
N GLY A 106 11.15 18.83 11.74
CA GLY A 106 11.17 18.79 13.21
C GLY A 106 10.48 17.58 13.83
N GLU A 107 10.06 16.62 13.01
CA GLU A 107 9.49 15.33 13.43
C GLU A 107 10.47 14.20 13.10
N GLU A 108 10.50 13.16 13.93
CA GLU A 108 11.39 12.01 13.73
C GLU A 108 10.67 10.87 13.00
N TYR A 109 11.34 10.31 12.00
CA TYR A 109 10.85 9.18 11.21
C TYR A 109 11.86 8.03 11.26
N VAL A 110 11.38 6.82 11.56
CA VAL A 110 12.17 5.59 11.59
C VAL A 110 12.11 4.93 10.21
N ILE A 111 13.23 4.90 9.51
CA ILE A 111 13.37 4.32 8.17
C ILE A 111 13.90 2.88 8.30
N PRO A 112 13.14 1.85 7.92
CA PRO A 112 13.59 0.45 8.06
C PRO A 112 14.81 0.14 7.18
N PRO A 113 15.56 -0.93 7.50
CA PRO A 113 16.71 -1.36 6.70
C PRO A 113 16.29 -1.82 5.31
N HIS A 114 17.23 -1.69 4.35
CA HIS A 114 17.06 -2.06 2.95
C HIS A 114 15.77 -1.51 2.32
N THR A 115 15.44 -0.24 2.57
CA THR A 115 14.25 0.39 1.99
C THR A 115 14.63 1.48 1.00
N ALA A 116 13.78 1.68 0.00
CA ALA A 116 13.86 2.81 -0.90
C ALA A 116 12.50 3.52 -0.93
N PHE A 117 12.47 4.84 -1.01
CA PHE A 117 11.21 5.56 -1.13
C PHE A 117 11.31 6.89 -1.87
N LEU A 118 10.17 7.32 -2.43
CA LEU A 118 10.02 8.62 -3.09
C LEU A 118 8.75 9.30 -2.57
N LEU A 119 8.92 10.45 -1.92
CA LEU A 119 7.83 11.31 -1.47
C LEU A 119 7.47 12.28 -2.58
N SER A 120 6.58 11.87 -3.48
CA SER A 120 6.13 12.73 -4.56
C SER A 120 4.73 12.36 -5.03
N ASP A 121 4.13 13.22 -5.85
CA ASP A 121 2.92 12.87 -6.59
C ASP A 121 3.24 12.41 -8.01
N PHE A 122 2.21 12.10 -8.79
CA PHE A 122 2.37 11.57 -10.15
C PHE A 122 3.08 12.55 -11.11
N THR A 123 3.14 13.86 -10.80
CA THR A 123 3.85 14.84 -11.63
C THR A 123 5.37 14.68 -11.52
N ARG A 124 5.84 14.05 -10.44
CA ARG A 124 7.26 13.88 -10.10
C ARG A 124 7.60 12.42 -9.81
N ILE A 125 6.98 11.49 -10.54
CA ILE A 125 7.28 10.04 -10.40
C ILE A 125 8.52 9.60 -11.19
N GLN A 126 9.05 10.46 -12.07
CA GLN A 126 10.17 10.13 -12.95
C GLN A 126 11.43 9.59 -12.24
N PRO A 127 11.83 10.07 -11.04
CA PRO A 127 12.97 9.48 -10.34
C PRO A 127 12.82 7.97 -10.13
N LEU A 128 11.60 7.50 -9.89
CA LEU A 128 11.30 6.07 -9.70
C LEU A 128 11.52 5.23 -10.96
N VAL A 129 11.31 5.81 -12.14
CA VAL A 129 11.48 5.14 -13.45
C VAL A 129 12.95 5.01 -13.83
N HIS A 130 13.77 5.94 -13.35
CA HIS A 130 15.16 6.12 -13.75
C HIS A 130 16.16 5.83 -12.62
N CYS A 131 15.71 5.17 -11.55
CA CYS A 131 16.60 4.67 -10.50
C CYS A 131 17.65 3.69 -11.07
N GLU A 132 18.78 3.61 -10.36
CA GLU A 132 19.99 2.88 -10.75
C GLU A 132 19.70 1.62 -11.61
N TYR A 133 20.34 1.59 -12.79
CA TYR A 133 20.34 0.50 -13.77
C TYR A 133 19.02 0.16 -14.50
N GLY A 134 17.98 0.99 -14.39
CA GLY A 134 16.69 0.66 -15.03
C GLY A 134 16.03 -0.55 -14.37
N THR A 135 16.19 -0.64 -13.05
CA THR A 135 15.63 -1.71 -12.22
C THR A 135 14.12 -1.75 -12.39
N LYS A 136 13.62 -2.93 -12.78
CA LYS A 136 12.20 -3.22 -12.91
C LYS A 136 11.72 -4.07 -11.74
N PHE A 137 10.44 -3.97 -11.45
CA PHE A 137 9.81 -4.63 -10.32
C PHE A 137 9.11 -5.91 -10.74
N ASP A 138 9.36 -6.99 -10.01
CA ASP A 138 8.68 -8.28 -10.14
C ASP A 138 7.31 -8.28 -9.47
N LEU A 139 7.13 -7.43 -8.46
CA LEU A 139 5.89 -7.23 -7.75
C LEU A 139 5.57 -5.74 -7.60
N ILE A 140 4.39 -5.33 -8.06
CA ILE A 140 3.85 -3.98 -7.82
C ILE A 140 2.54 -4.11 -7.05
N VAL A 141 2.49 -3.57 -5.83
CA VAL A 141 1.26 -3.46 -5.04
C VAL A 141 0.80 -2.00 -5.04
N MET A 142 -0.50 -1.77 -5.20
CA MET A 142 -1.04 -0.41 -5.17
C MET A 142 -2.35 -0.31 -4.38
N ASP A 143 -2.49 0.74 -3.58
CA ASP A 143 -3.74 1.12 -2.87
C ASP A 143 -4.18 2.52 -3.29
N PRO A 144 -4.73 2.69 -4.52
CA PRO A 144 -5.09 4.00 -5.03
C PRO A 144 -6.09 4.73 -4.12
N PRO A 145 -6.03 6.07 -4.02
CA PRO A 145 -6.98 6.87 -3.26
C PRO A 145 -8.33 6.97 -3.98
N TRP A 146 -9.07 5.86 -4.03
CA TRP A 146 -10.35 5.74 -4.73
C TRP A 146 -11.34 6.83 -4.32
N GLU A 147 -12.01 7.42 -5.31
CA GLU A 147 -13.00 8.45 -5.04
C GLU A 147 -14.11 7.95 -4.10
N ASN A 148 -14.34 8.66 -3.00
CA ASN A 148 -15.43 8.35 -2.08
C ASN A 148 -16.28 9.58 -1.79
N LYS A 149 -17.62 9.46 -1.99
CA LYS A 149 -18.60 10.49 -1.64
C LYS A 149 -18.48 10.98 -0.18
N SER A 150 -17.99 10.16 0.76
CA SER A 150 -17.73 10.60 2.15
C SER A 150 -16.46 11.44 2.28
N VAL A 151 -15.40 11.12 1.53
CA VAL A 151 -14.11 11.83 1.53
C VAL A 151 -14.21 13.19 0.84
N LYS A 152 -15.11 13.35 -0.17
CA LYS A 152 -15.39 14.66 -0.79
C LYS A 152 -15.86 15.73 0.20
N ARG A 153 -16.36 15.36 1.39
CA ARG A 153 -16.79 16.32 2.44
C ARG A 153 -15.66 16.79 3.36
N SER A 154 -14.50 16.14 3.39
CA SER A 154 -13.43 16.47 4.37
C SER A 154 -12.40 17.49 3.89
N ARG A 155 -12.43 17.96 2.63
CA ARG A 155 -11.48 18.93 2.04
C ARG A 155 -9.97 18.59 2.13
N ARG A 156 -9.60 17.43 2.69
CA ARG A 156 -8.20 17.05 2.97
C ARG A 156 -7.39 16.62 1.73
N TYR A 157 -8.04 16.34 0.60
CA TYR A 157 -7.40 15.98 -0.66
C TYR A 157 -8.25 16.44 -1.85
N SER A 158 -7.63 16.95 -2.91
CA SER A 158 -8.26 17.06 -4.22
C SER A 158 -8.59 15.63 -4.67
N SER A 159 -9.84 15.34 -5.04
CA SER A 159 -10.21 13.99 -5.47
C SER A 159 -9.47 13.65 -6.76
N LEU A 160 -8.62 12.63 -6.73
CA LEU A 160 -7.91 12.14 -7.91
C LEU A 160 -8.90 11.35 -8.79
N PRO A 161 -9.25 11.84 -9.99
CA PRO A 161 -10.10 11.09 -10.91
C PRO A 161 -9.43 9.75 -11.23
N SER A 162 -10.18 8.65 -11.23
CA SER A 162 -9.62 7.32 -11.52
C SER A 162 -8.86 7.28 -12.85
N SER A 163 -9.26 8.09 -13.84
CA SER A 163 -8.56 8.22 -15.12
C SER A 163 -7.11 8.71 -14.99
N GLN A 164 -6.77 9.47 -13.96
CA GLN A 164 -5.39 9.92 -13.72
C GLN A 164 -4.46 8.76 -13.35
N LEU A 165 -4.98 7.63 -12.86
CA LEU A 165 -4.18 6.44 -12.58
C LEU A 165 -3.48 5.93 -13.84
N LYS A 166 -4.10 6.06 -15.03
CA LYS A 166 -3.49 5.66 -16.30
C LYS A 166 -2.14 6.33 -16.59
N ARG A 167 -1.86 7.50 -15.97
CA ARG A 167 -0.57 8.21 -16.12
C ARG A 167 0.59 7.55 -15.38
N LEU A 168 0.34 6.59 -14.48
CA LEU A 168 1.44 5.85 -13.84
C LEU A 168 2.21 5.07 -14.92
N PRO A 169 3.55 5.15 -14.92
CA PRO A 169 4.39 4.49 -15.91
C PRO A 169 4.59 3.00 -15.61
N ILE A 170 3.52 2.27 -15.28
CA ILE A 170 3.58 0.84 -14.92
C ILE A 170 4.32 0.00 -15.98
N PRO A 171 4.11 0.18 -17.31
CA PRO A 171 4.87 -0.58 -18.31
C PRO A 171 6.38 -0.35 -18.30
N GLN A 172 6.84 0.79 -17.75
CA GLN A 172 8.26 1.12 -17.61
C GLN A 172 8.83 0.55 -16.31
N LEU A 173 8.02 0.51 -15.25
CA LEU A 173 8.39 -0.01 -13.93
C LEU A 173 8.31 -1.54 -13.84
N ALA A 174 7.42 -2.20 -14.57
CA ALA A 174 7.16 -3.63 -14.46
C ALA A 174 8.20 -4.47 -15.22
N SER A 175 8.74 -5.50 -14.55
CA SER A 175 9.54 -6.56 -15.18
C SER A 175 8.66 -7.49 -16.03
N THR A 176 9.28 -8.31 -16.88
CA THR A 176 8.53 -9.36 -17.60
C THR A 176 7.89 -10.31 -16.59
N ASN A 177 6.61 -10.65 -16.76
CA ASN A 177 5.84 -11.47 -15.80
C ASN A 177 5.64 -10.79 -14.42
N CYS A 178 5.83 -9.47 -14.32
CA CYS A 178 5.52 -8.73 -13.09
C CYS A 178 4.09 -9.00 -12.61
N LEU A 179 3.95 -9.31 -11.32
CA LEU A 179 2.65 -9.40 -10.66
C LEU A 179 2.23 -8.00 -10.21
N VAL A 180 1.07 -7.54 -10.68
CA VAL A 180 0.49 -6.27 -10.30
C VAL A 180 -0.75 -6.54 -9.46
N VAL A 181 -0.78 -6.01 -8.24
CA VAL A 181 -1.84 -6.21 -7.26
C VAL A 181 -2.46 -4.86 -6.91
N THR A 182 -3.75 -4.70 -7.17
CA THR A 182 -4.47 -3.46 -6.90
C THR A 182 -5.55 -3.69 -5.84
N TRP A 183 -5.46 -2.99 -4.72
CA TRP A 183 -6.55 -2.90 -3.76
C TRP A 183 -7.72 -2.13 -4.38
N VAL A 184 -8.92 -2.69 -4.30
CA VAL A 184 -10.15 -2.09 -4.85
C VAL A 184 -11.26 -2.09 -3.80
N THR A 185 -11.88 -0.93 -3.62
CA THR A 185 -13.10 -0.81 -2.80
C THR A 185 -14.26 -1.63 -3.40
N ASN A 186 -15.26 -2.00 -2.59
CA ASN A 186 -16.45 -2.74 -3.06
C ASN A 186 -17.40 -1.96 -3.99
N ARG A 187 -16.92 -0.92 -4.68
CA ARG A 187 -17.69 -0.22 -5.71
C ARG A 187 -17.47 -0.90 -7.05
N PRO A 188 -18.52 -1.41 -7.71
CA PRO A 188 -18.37 -2.07 -9.01
C PRO A 188 -17.71 -1.20 -10.07
N SER A 189 -17.93 0.12 -10.02
CA SER A 189 -17.29 1.05 -10.96
C SER A 189 -15.77 1.03 -10.86
N HIS A 190 -15.19 0.90 -9.67
CA HIS A 190 -13.74 0.83 -9.51
C HIS A 190 -13.22 -0.55 -9.94
N LEU A 191 -13.97 -1.62 -9.64
CA LEU A 191 -13.61 -2.97 -10.07
C LEU A 191 -13.56 -3.08 -11.61
N ARG A 192 -14.63 -2.63 -12.29
CA ARG A 192 -14.67 -2.58 -13.76
C ARG A 192 -13.60 -1.66 -14.34
N PHE A 193 -13.36 -0.50 -13.72
CA PHE A 193 -12.30 0.39 -14.17
C PHE A 193 -10.92 -0.30 -14.14
N VAL A 194 -10.59 -1.02 -13.05
CA VAL A 194 -9.31 -1.73 -12.97
C VAL A 194 -9.23 -2.83 -14.02
N ARG A 195 -10.26 -3.68 -14.11
CA ARG A 195 -10.28 -4.88 -14.98
C ARG A 195 -10.39 -4.55 -16.46
N ASP A 196 -11.27 -3.63 -16.82
CA ASP A 196 -11.72 -3.41 -18.20
C ASP A 196 -11.01 -2.21 -18.85
N GLU A 197 -10.38 -1.33 -18.06
CA GLU A 197 -9.73 -0.13 -18.58
C GLU A 197 -8.26 0.02 -18.15
N LEU A 198 -7.96 -0.06 -16.86
CA LEU A 198 -6.64 0.27 -16.33
C LEU A 198 -5.60 -0.80 -16.68
N TYR A 199 -5.90 -2.08 -16.41
CA TYR A 199 -5.01 -3.19 -16.71
C TYR A 199 -4.80 -3.37 -18.21
N PRO A 200 -5.85 -3.37 -19.06
CA PRO A 200 -5.67 -3.38 -20.52
C PRO A 200 -4.83 -2.21 -21.04
N HIS A 201 -5.01 -1.00 -20.47
CA HIS A 201 -4.19 0.16 -20.85
C HIS A 201 -2.69 -0.04 -20.57
N TRP A 202 -2.35 -0.76 -19.50
CA TRP A 202 -0.98 -1.09 -19.15
C TRP A 202 -0.48 -2.40 -19.78
N GLY A 203 -1.30 -3.12 -20.57
CA GLY A 203 -0.92 -4.43 -21.10
C GLY A 203 -0.85 -5.53 -20.03
N ILE A 204 -1.65 -5.40 -18.97
CA ILE A 204 -1.76 -6.37 -17.88
C ILE A 204 -3.01 -7.21 -18.10
N GLU A 205 -2.86 -8.52 -17.94
CA GLU A 205 -3.96 -9.48 -17.96
C GLU A 205 -4.42 -9.77 -16.53
N VAL A 206 -5.72 -9.69 -16.25
CA VAL A 206 -6.27 -10.08 -14.94
C VAL A 206 -6.17 -11.59 -14.78
N VAL A 207 -5.51 -12.05 -13.71
CA VAL A 207 -5.29 -13.48 -13.44
C VAL A 207 -6.09 -14.01 -12.26
N ALA A 208 -6.40 -13.16 -11.26
CA ALA A 208 -7.13 -13.57 -10.06
C ALA A 208 -7.79 -12.40 -9.33
N GLU A 209 -8.78 -12.70 -8.49
CA GLU A 209 -9.35 -11.81 -7.49
C GLU A 209 -9.21 -12.42 -6.10
N TRP A 210 -8.59 -11.70 -5.18
CA TRP A 210 -8.46 -12.10 -3.78
C TRP A 210 -9.33 -11.21 -2.89
N PHE A 211 -9.61 -11.69 -1.68
CA PHE A 211 -10.45 -10.98 -0.72
C PHE A 211 -9.79 -10.88 0.64
N TRP A 212 -9.62 -9.65 1.12
CA TRP A 212 -9.26 -9.41 2.51
C TRP A 212 -10.52 -9.30 3.35
N VAL A 213 -10.78 -10.28 4.20
CA VAL A 213 -11.91 -10.35 5.13
C VAL A 213 -11.48 -9.83 6.51
N LYS A 214 -12.27 -8.91 7.05
CA LYS A 214 -12.03 -8.22 8.31
C LYS A 214 -12.84 -8.85 9.42
N VAL A 215 -12.16 -9.33 10.44
CA VAL A 215 -12.77 -9.93 11.63
C VAL A 215 -12.38 -9.17 12.89
N THR A 216 -13.14 -9.36 13.96
CA THR A 216 -12.80 -8.90 15.32
C THR A 216 -11.77 -9.84 15.94
N THR A 217 -11.22 -9.47 17.11
CA THR A 217 -10.36 -10.36 17.91
C THR A 217 -11.06 -11.63 18.37
N SER A 218 -12.40 -11.65 18.35
CA SER A 218 -13.23 -12.84 18.59
C SER A 218 -13.54 -13.64 17.33
N GLY A 219 -13.06 -13.22 16.15
CA GLY A 219 -13.26 -13.89 14.87
C GLY A 219 -14.65 -13.67 14.25
N GLN A 220 -15.38 -12.64 14.67
CA GLN A 220 -16.66 -12.25 14.06
C GLN A 220 -16.41 -11.21 12.97
N PHE A 221 -17.25 -11.14 11.93
CA PHE A 221 -17.10 -10.07 10.94
C PHE A 221 -17.29 -8.68 11.57
N VAL A 222 -16.44 -7.72 11.18
CA VAL A 222 -16.55 -6.33 11.67
C VAL A 222 -17.84 -5.62 11.21
N PHE A 223 -18.46 -6.12 10.14
CA PHE A 223 -19.79 -5.76 9.68
C PHE A 223 -20.54 -7.03 9.24
N PRO A 224 -21.88 -7.07 9.34
CA PRO A 224 -22.64 -8.18 8.77
C PRO A 224 -22.31 -8.38 7.28
N LEU A 225 -22.08 -9.63 6.86
CA LEU A 225 -21.70 -9.95 5.49
C LEU A 225 -22.70 -9.41 4.46
N ASP A 226 -23.98 -9.55 4.78
CA ASP A 226 -25.12 -9.14 3.94
C ASP A 226 -25.50 -7.66 4.12
N SER A 227 -24.68 -6.86 4.80
CA SER A 227 -24.93 -5.42 4.97
C SER A 227 -24.99 -4.69 3.61
N PRO A 228 -25.97 -3.79 3.41
CA PRO A 228 -26.18 -3.11 2.12
C PRO A 228 -25.13 -2.04 1.82
N HIS A 229 -24.51 -1.45 2.85
CA HIS A 229 -23.65 -0.27 2.70
C HIS A 229 -22.17 -0.52 2.97
N LYS A 230 -21.86 -1.46 3.87
CA LYS A 230 -20.49 -1.78 4.27
C LYS A 230 -20.31 -3.29 4.23
N LYS A 231 -19.31 -3.75 3.49
CA LYS A 231 -18.93 -5.15 3.49
C LYS A 231 -17.75 -5.38 4.44
N PRO A 232 -17.67 -6.54 5.11
CA PRO A 232 -16.54 -6.87 5.97
C PRO A 232 -15.33 -7.38 5.17
N TYR A 233 -15.24 -7.04 3.88
CA TYR A 233 -14.12 -7.45 3.05
C TYR A 233 -13.73 -6.35 2.07
N GLU A 234 -12.53 -6.42 1.52
CA GLU A 234 -12.05 -5.63 0.38
C GLU A 234 -11.51 -6.55 -0.71
N VAL A 235 -11.51 -6.09 -1.95
CA VAL A 235 -11.09 -6.89 -3.11
C VAL A 235 -9.65 -6.51 -3.48
N LEU A 236 -8.86 -7.49 -3.86
CA LEU A 236 -7.61 -7.30 -4.57
C LEU A 236 -7.80 -7.86 -5.98
N VAL A 237 -7.50 -7.04 -6.99
CA VAL A 237 -7.40 -7.53 -8.37
C VAL A 237 -5.93 -7.80 -8.63
N LEU A 238 -5.63 -9.00 -9.14
CA LEU A 238 -4.27 -9.42 -9.46
C LEU A 238 -4.17 -9.56 -10.97
N GLY A 239 -3.09 -9.04 -11.54
CA GLY A 239 -2.80 -9.15 -12.97
C GLY A 239 -1.33 -9.40 -13.26
N ARG A 240 -1.04 -9.95 -14.43
CA ARG A 240 0.31 -10.23 -14.90
C ARG A 240 0.65 -9.36 -16.11
N TYR A 241 1.85 -8.79 -16.10
CA TYR A 241 2.36 -8.04 -17.24
C TYR A 241 3.06 -8.96 -18.25
N GLN A 242 2.65 -8.88 -19.51
CA GLN A 242 3.21 -9.54 -20.70
C GLN A 242 3.14 -11.08 -20.79
N THR A 243 3.33 -11.85 -19.72
CA THR A 243 3.14 -13.32 -19.76
C THR A 243 2.81 -13.88 -18.38
N PRO A 244 1.70 -14.62 -18.19
CA PRO A 244 1.44 -15.35 -16.95
C PRO A 244 2.16 -16.71 -16.96
N GLU A 245 3.34 -16.79 -16.35
CA GLU A 245 4.05 -18.08 -16.22
C GLU A 245 3.65 -18.86 -14.98
N VAL A 246 3.35 -18.15 -13.88
CA VAL A 246 3.00 -18.75 -12.60
C VAL A 246 1.50 -18.56 -12.36
N PRO A 247 0.71 -19.65 -12.30
CA PRO A 247 -0.71 -19.56 -12.02
C PRO A 247 -0.94 -18.99 -10.62
N VAL A 248 -1.91 -18.10 -10.50
CA VAL A 248 -2.35 -17.52 -9.23
C VAL A 248 -3.74 -18.06 -8.95
N GLU A 249 -3.98 -18.61 -7.75
CA GLU A 249 -5.32 -19.07 -7.43
C GLU A 249 -6.32 -17.92 -7.37
N ASP A 250 -7.50 -18.15 -7.94
CA ASP A 250 -8.62 -17.23 -7.84
C ASP A 250 -9.34 -17.41 -6.51
N CYS A 251 -10.04 -16.37 -6.05
CA CYS A 251 -10.86 -16.39 -4.85
C CYS A 251 -10.11 -16.68 -3.53
N ARG A 252 -8.82 -16.39 -3.44
CA ARG A 252 -8.05 -16.54 -2.19
C ARG A 252 -8.56 -15.58 -1.11
N LEU A 253 -8.62 -16.07 0.12
CA LEU A 253 -8.99 -15.26 1.29
C LEU A 253 -7.77 -14.93 2.15
N ILE A 254 -7.69 -13.68 2.57
CA ILE A 254 -6.82 -13.20 3.64
C ILE A 254 -7.74 -12.76 4.77
N VAL A 255 -7.59 -13.31 5.97
CA VAL A 255 -8.41 -12.95 7.13
C VAL A 255 -7.52 -12.27 8.16
N SER A 256 -7.89 -11.06 8.60
CA SER A 256 -7.17 -10.40 9.70
C SER A 256 -8.06 -9.48 10.51
N VAL A 257 -7.58 -9.14 11.71
CA VAL A 257 -8.13 -8.04 12.51
C VAL A 257 -7.59 -6.73 11.92
N PRO A 258 -8.46 -5.79 11.50
CA PRO A 258 -7.99 -4.53 10.95
C PRO A 258 -7.29 -3.69 12.03
N SER A 259 -6.24 -2.98 11.63
CA SER A 259 -5.58 -2.01 12.51
C SER A 259 -6.54 -0.90 12.93
N ALA A 260 -6.29 -0.35 14.12
CA ALA A 260 -6.96 0.85 14.60
C ALA A 260 -6.59 2.09 13.74
N LEU A 261 -5.46 2.04 13.03
CA LEU A 261 -5.02 3.09 12.13
C LEU A 261 -5.82 3.08 10.83
N HIS A 262 -6.37 4.24 10.48
CA HIS A 262 -7.31 4.37 9.37
C HIS A 262 -6.70 3.94 8.03
N SER A 263 -7.44 3.06 7.33
CA SER A 263 -7.08 2.49 6.02
C SER A 263 -5.76 1.71 6.00
N GLN A 264 -5.17 1.30 7.13
CA GLN A 264 -3.98 0.44 7.07
C GLN A 264 -4.37 -0.96 6.59
N LYS A 265 -3.76 -1.39 5.48
CA LYS A 265 -3.94 -2.73 4.90
C LYS A 265 -2.98 -3.72 5.56
N PRO A 266 -3.31 -5.03 5.63
CA PRO A 266 -2.35 -6.04 6.05
C PRO A 266 -1.19 -6.10 5.05
N SER A 267 0.00 -6.43 5.53
CA SER A 267 1.12 -6.69 4.61
C SER A 267 0.80 -7.91 3.75
N LEU A 268 1.11 -7.80 2.45
CA LEU A 268 0.94 -8.87 1.48
C LEU A 268 2.26 -9.57 1.14
N SER A 269 3.39 -9.14 1.72
CA SER A 269 4.73 -9.60 1.32
C SER A 269 4.85 -11.12 1.38
N GLU A 270 4.59 -11.73 2.54
CA GLU A 270 4.75 -13.17 2.75
C GLU A 270 3.81 -14.01 1.88
N VAL A 271 2.57 -13.56 1.68
CA VAL A 271 1.61 -14.32 0.85
C VAL A 271 1.90 -14.19 -0.65
N LEU A 272 2.47 -13.07 -1.09
CA LEU A 272 2.78 -12.82 -2.50
C LEU A 272 4.14 -13.39 -2.92
N LYS A 273 5.11 -13.55 -2.00
CA LYS A 273 6.42 -14.18 -2.25
C LYS A 273 6.32 -15.54 -2.96
N LEU A 274 5.24 -16.29 -2.71
CA LEU A 274 4.98 -17.58 -3.35
C LEU A 274 4.80 -17.48 -4.89
N TYR A 275 4.47 -16.31 -5.42
CA TYR A 275 4.19 -16.10 -6.85
C TYR A 275 5.27 -15.33 -7.60
N VAL A 276 6.20 -14.70 -6.86
CA VAL A 276 7.25 -13.85 -7.44
C VAL A 276 8.66 -14.29 -7.03
N GLY A 277 8.80 -15.13 -6.00
CA GLY A 277 10.10 -15.57 -5.47
C GLY A 277 10.53 -14.75 -4.24
N ALA A 278 11.51 -15.27 -3.51
CA ALA A 278 12.02 -14.62 -2.28
C ALA A 278 12.86 -13.37 -2.57
N GLU A 279 13.57 -13.36 -3.71
CA GLU A 279 14.47 -12.28 -4.14
C GLU A 279 13.77 -11.25 -5.07
N ALA A 280 12.44 -11.28 -5.12
CA ALA A 280 11.65 -10.42 -6.01
C ALA A 280 11.81 -8.95 -5.65
N THR A 281 12.06 -8.11 -6.65
CA THR A 281 12.05 -6.65 -6.45
C THR A 281 10.61 -6.16 -6.30
N CYS A 282 10.34 -5.49 -5.19
CA CYS A 282 8.97 -5.13 -4.80
C CYS A 282 8.76 -3.62 -4.75
N LEU A 283 7.65 -3.15 -5.32
CA LEU A 283 7.22 -1.76 -5.32
C LEU A 283 5.83 -1.60 -4.71
N GLU A 284 5.69 -0.68 -3.75
CA GLU A 284 4.40 -0.22 -3.24
C GLU A 284 4.07 1.18 -3.78
N LEU A 285 2.97 1.33 -4.52
CA LEU A 285 2.46 2.62 -5.00
C LEU A 285 1.31 3.11 -4.13
N PHE A 286 1.26 4.43 -3.91
CA PHE A 286 0.38 5.08 -2.93
C PHE A 286 0.65 4.62 -1.49
N ALA A 287 1.90 4.26 -1.23
CA ALA A 287 2.36 3.77 0.05
C ALA A 287 2.15 4.81 1.16
N ARG A 288 1.91 4.29 2.37
CA ARG A 288 1.88 5.07 3.62
C ARG A 288 2.78 4.51 4.71
N SER A 289 3.34 3.33 4.45
CA SER A 289 4.34 2.66 5.28
C SER A 289 5.47 2.18 4.40
N LEU A 290 6.68 2.17 4.94
CA LEU A 290 7.81 1.46 4.37
C LEU A 290 7.83 0.00 4.86
N GLN A 291 8.28 -0.92 4.00
CA GLN A 291 8.58 -2.30 4.35
C GLN A 291 10.03 -2.63 4.00
N PRO A 292 10.78 -3.35 4.85
CA PRO A 292 12.14 -3.80 4.54
C PRO A 292 12.19 -4.56 3.20
N GLY A 293 13.15 -4.22 2.35
CA GLY A 293 13.32 -4.80 1.01
C GLY A 293 12.40 -4.24 -0.08
N TRP A 294 11.56 -3.23 0.23
CA TRP A 294 10.63 -2.65 -0.73
C TRP A 294 11.04 -1.23 -1.15
N THR A 295 10.76 -0.92 -2.41
CA THR A 295 10.65 0.46 -2.88
C THR A 295 9.22 0.94 -2.64
N SER A 296 9.04 2.17 -2.14
CA SER A 296 7.73 2.73 -1.81
C SER A 296 7.55 4.12 -2.41
N TRP A 297 6.38 4.42 -2.94
CA TRP A 297 6.07 5.73 -3.52
C TRP A 297 4.70 6.23 -3.09
N GLY A 298 4.61 7.51 -2.73
CA GLY A 298 3.34 8.18 -2.53
C GLY A 298 3.43 9.47 -1.71
N ASN A 299 2.36 10.26 -1.75
CA ASN A 299 2.29 11.56 -1.10
C ASN A 299 2.35 11.52 0.44
N GLU A 300 2.16 10.33 1.03
CA GLU A 300 2.17 10.09 2.47
C GLU A 300 3.12 8.92 2.81
N VAL A 301 4.14 8.65 1.99
CA VAL A 301 4.96 7.41 2.06
C VAL A 301 5.62 7.14 3.41
N LEU A 302 5.91 8.19 4.19
CA LEU A 302 6.49 8.09 5.54
C LEU A 302 5.47 8.20 6.69
N LYS A 303 4.17 8.18 6.39
CA LYS A 303 3.14 8.50 7.39
C LYS A 303 3.19 7.60 8.62
N PHE A 304 3.38 6.29 8.44
CA PHE A 304 3.47 5.33 9.53
C PHE A 304 4.89 5.12 10.06
N GLN A 305 5.83 5.96 9.62
CA GLN A 305 7.25 5.89 9.99
C GLN A 305 7.55 6.92 11.07
N ASN A 306 6.63 7.83 11.38
CA ASN A 306 6.78 8.77 12.48
C ASN A 306 6.98 8.01 13.82
N SER A 307 7.97 8.44 14.60
CA SER A 307 8.40 7.78 15.85
C SER A 307 7.28 7.63 16.89
N SER A 308 6.24 8.48 16.83
CA SER A 308 5.07 8.39 17.72
C SER A 308 4.31 7.07 17.58
N TYR A 309 4.26 6.47 16.38
CA TYR A 309 3.61 5.18 16.17
C TYR A 309 4.38 4.03 16.81
N PHE A 310 5.72 4.11 16.87
CA PHE A 310 6.56 3.08 17.49
C PHE A 310 6.59 3.19 19.01
N CYS A 311 6.68 4.41 19.53
CA CYS A 311 6.56 4.66 20.97
C CYS A 311 5.21 4.18 21.51
N TRP A 312 4.14 4.33 20.72
CA TRP A 312 2.82 3.80 21.07
C TRP A 312 2.80 2.27 21.10
N ILE A 313 3.39 1.58 20.13
CA ILE A 313 3.47 0.10 20.11
C ILE A 313 4.22 -0.43 21.35
N VAL A 314 5.37 0.18 21.69
CA VAL A 314 6.16 -0.22 22.87
C VAL A 314 5.40 0.01 24.17
N ARG A 315 4.63 1.12 24.27
CA ARG A 315 3.82 1.42 25.46
C ARG A 315 2.52 0.63 25.55
N SER A 316 1.98 0.20 24.40
CA SER A 316 0.73 -0.55 24.30
C SER A 316 0.90 -2.07 24.42
N GLY A 317 2.14 -2.57 24.53
CA GLY A 317 2.41 -3.98 24.80
C GLY A 317 2.07 -4.94 23.66
N CYS A 318 1.91 -4.45 22.42
CA CYS A 318 1.77 -5.31 21.26
C CYS A 318 3.15 -5.87 20.87
N SER A 319 3.45 -7.08 21.32
CA SER A 319 4.56 -7.92 20.87
C SER A 319 4.22 -8.66 19.59
#